data_AF-A0A0L0FYV7-F1
#
_entry.id   AF-A0A0L0FYV7-F1
#
_cell.length_a   1.000
_cell.length_b   1.000
_cell.length_c   1.000
_cell.angle_alpha   90.00
_cell.angle_beta   90.00
_cell.angle_gamma   90.00
#
_symmetry.space_group_name_H-M   'P 1'
#
loop_
_entity.id
_entity.type
_entity.pdbx_description
1 polymer ?
#
loop_
_entity_poly.entity_id
_entity_poly.type
_entity_poly.pdbx_seq_one_letter_code
_entity_poly.pdbx_strand_id
1 'polypeptide(L)'
;MSWKVGTTNVRLDRLAGDTNQVHYGVAVGNRAGETNQGEGTVSLGKKAGQVSQGVGSVAIGSEAGQTGQGVTSVAIGVSAGQMDQGANAVAIGRDAEQTRQSMYCVAMGTNAAVENQGENSVAIGRGVGQTDQGSKSVAIGRESGNTGQTTQSVAIGMQSGHTDQATRSVAVGYYAGRF
;
A
#
# COMPACT_ATOMS: atom_id res chain seq x y z
N MET A 1 -26.55 23.53 12.23
CA MET A 1 -25.29 23.35 12.98
C MET A 1 -24.15 23.38 11.97
N SER A 2 -23.20 24.31 12.07
CA SER A 2 -21.98 24.30 11.25
C SER A 2 -20.77 24.10 12.16
N TRP A 3 -20.03 23.01 11.95
CA TRP A 3 -18.74 22.85 12.61
C TRP A 3 -17.69 23.61 11.80
N LYS A 4 -17.04 24.60 12.43
CA LYS A 4 -15.88 25.32 11.88
C LYS A 4 -14.65 24.89 12.65
N VAL A 5 -13.63 24.44 11.95
CA VAL A 5 -12.31 24.19 12.52
C VAL A 5 -11.53 25.52 12.48
N GLY A 6 -10.97 25.94 13.61
CA GLY A 6 -10.25 27.22 13.73
C GLY A 6 -8.80 27.16 13.19
N THR A 7 -8.40 26.04 12.61
CA THR A 7 -7.06 25.78 12.06
C THR A 7 -7.19 25.01 10.74
N THR A 8 -6.08 24.81 10.03
CA THR A 8 -6.03 23.99 8.81
C THR A 8 -6.09 22.48 9.06
N ASN A 9 -6.13 22.05 10.32
CA ASN A 9 -5.98 20.63 10.69
C ASN A 9 -7.25 20.10 11.37
N VAL A 10 -7.63 18.87 11.03
CA VAL A 10 -8.73 18.14 11.68
C VAL A 10 -8.15 17.06 12.57
N ARG A 11 -8.46 17.10 13.87
CA ARG A 11 -8.07 16.08 14.86
C ARG A 11 -9.29 15.61 15.63
N LEU A 12 -9.58 14.31 15.57
CA LEU A 12 -10.70 13.71 16.30
C LEU A 12 -10.22 12.42 16.97
N ASP A 13 -10.55 12.25 18.26
CA ASP A 13 -10.16 11.15 19.16
C ASP A 13 -8.79 11.33 19.87
N ARG A 14 -8.50 10.48 20.85
CA ARG A 14 -7.33 10.53 21.75
C ARG A 14 -6.02 10.30 20.98
N LEU A 15 -5.10 11.26 21.12
CA LEU A 15 -3.76 11.29 20.50
C LEU A 15 -3.77 11.36 18.96
N ALA A 16 -4.89 11.73 18.35
CA ALA A 16 -4.94 12.00 16.91
C ALA A 16 -4.17 13.30 16.63
N GLY A 17 -3.05 13.20 15.91
CA GLY A 17 -2.25 14.36 15.56
C GLY A 17 -1.49 15.04 16.69
N ASP A 18 -1.05 14.25 17.66
CA ASP A 18 -0.52 14.75 18.93
C ASP A 18 0.86 15.44 18.79
N THR A 19 1.73 14.97 17.89
CA THR A 19 3.10 15.51 17.76
C THR A 19 3.54 15.70 16.30
N ASN A 20 4.18 16.83 16.00
CA ASN A 20 4.74 17.19 14.68
C ASN A 20 3.76 17.08 13.51
N GLN A 21 2.54 17.60 13.65
CA GLN A 21 1.65 17.79 12.50
C GLN A 21 1.97 19.11 11.78
N VAL A 22 2.30 19.01 10.50
CA VAL A 22 2.41 20.15 9.59
C VAL A 22 1.02 20.64 9.12
N HIS A 23 0.98 21.64 8.24
CA HIS A 23 -0.28 22.24 7.76
C HIS A 23 -1.09 21.25 6.89
N TYR A 24 -2.41 21.45 6.85
CA TYR A 24 -3.38 20.74 5.98
C TYR A 24 -3.58 19.24 6.26
N GLY A 25 -3.29 18.77 7.47
CA GLY A 25 -3.42 17.36 7.85
C GLY A 25 -4.80 16.97 8.41
N VAL A 26 -5.25 15.74 8.12
CA VAL A 26 -6.47 15.14 8.71
C VAL A 26 -6.09 13.91 9.52
N ALA A 27 -6.39 13.90 10.82
CA ALA A 27 -6.19 12.76 11.72
C ALA A 27 -7.47 12.42 12.47
N VAL A 28 -8.02 11.23 12.25
CA VAL A 28 -9.27 10.79 12.86
C VAL A 28 -9.15 9.34 13.33
N GLY A 29 -9.26 9.14 14.64
CA GLY A 29 -9.19 7.84 15.31
C GLY A 29 -8.03 7.72 16.29
N ASN A 30 -8.14 6.76 17.21
CA ASN A 30 -7.14 6.57 18.25
C ASN A 30 -5.72 6.39 17.67
N ARG A 31 -4.80 7.29 18.02
CA ARG A 31 -3.40 7.34 17.53
C ARG A 31 -3.25 7.49 16.00
N ALA A 32 -4.26 8.02 15.31
CA ALA A 32 -4.15 8.37 13.91
C ALA A 32 -3.11 9.48 13.73
N GLY A 33 -2.11 9.22 12.89
CA GLY A 33 -0.81 9.91 12.79
C GLY A 33 -0.37 10.65 14.03
N GLU A 34 -0.09 9.85 15.06
CA GLU A 34 0.39 10.25 16.38
C GLU A 34 1.73 11.02 16.30
N THR A 35 2.63 10.61 15.40
CA THR A 35 4.01 11.14 15.32
C THR A 35 4.50 11.34 13.88
N ASN A 36 5.14 12.49 13.62
CA ASN A 36 5.84 12.82 12.36
C ASN A 36 4.96 12.69 11.10
N GLN A 37 3.86 13.46 11.04
CA GLN A 37 3.09 13.57 9.80
C GLN A 37 3.73 14.59 8.86
N GLY A 38 3.82 14.26 7.58
CA GLY A 38 4.16 15.20 6.51
C GLY A 38 3.04 16.22 6.24
N GLU A 39 3.34 17.22 5.41
CA GLU A 39 2.35 18.22 5.02
C GLU A 39 1.25 17.58 4.16
N GLY A 40 -0.01 17.98 4.37
CA GLY A 40 -1.14 17.55 3.54
C GLY A 40 -1.50 16.06 3.63
N THR A 41 -1.23 15.40 4.76
CA THR A 41 -1.51 13.98 4.91
C THR A 41 -2.92 13.68 5.42
N VAL A 42 -3.41 12.48 5.12
CA VAL A 42 -4.68 11.96 5.63
C VAL A 42 -4.41 10.68 6.42
N SER A 43 -4.89 10.62 7.66
CA SER A 43 -4.81 9.48 8.57
C SER A 43 -6.20 9.23 9.17
N LEU A 44 -6.89 8.18 8.72
CA LEU A 44 -8.24 7.84 9.15
C LEU A 44 -8.33 6.39 9.61
N GLY A 45 -8.47 6.17 10.91
CA GLY A 45 -8.54 4.84 11.53
C GLY A 45 -7.62 4.69 12.73
N LYS A 46 -7.84 3.63 13.53
CA LYS A 46 -6.98 3.31 14.67
C LYS A 46 -5.55 3.07 14.18
N LYS A 47 -4.59 3.88 14.67
CA LYS A 47 -3.17 3.86 14.27
C LYS A 47 -2.93 3.99 12.75
N ALA A 48 -3.87 4.57 11.99
CA ALA A 48 -3.60 4.92 10.60
C ALA A 48 -2.48 5.97 10.55
N GLY A 49 -1.44 5.75 9.73
CA GLY A 49 -0.34 6.71 9.59
C GLY A 49 0.44 7.00 10.88
N GLN A 50 0.39 6.10 11.88
CA GLN A 50 0.79 6.36 13.28
C GLN A 50 2.19 6.98 13.41
N VAL A 51 3.15 6.50 12.62
CA VAL A 51 4.55 6.89 12.70
C VAL A 51 5.11 7.18 11.30
N SER A 52 5.62 8.40 11.12
CA SER A 52 6.38 8.82 9.93
C SER A 52 5.58 8.70 8.62
N GLN A 53 4.55 9.54 8.50
CA GLN A 53 3.77 9.67 7.27
C GLN A 53 4.46 10.65 6.31
N GLY A 54 4.82 10.23 5.11
CA GLY A 54 5.44 11.10 4.11
C GLY A 54 4.53 12.24 3.66
N VAL A 55 5.10 13.32 3.11
CA VAL A 55 4.33 14.47 2.59
C VAL A 55 3.29 14.01 1.55
N GLY A 56 2.05 14.50 1.66
CA GLY A 56 0.95 14.20 0.73
C GLY A 56 0.46 12.75 0.73
N SER A 57 0.81 11.97 1.75
CA SER A 57 0.40 10.56 1.86
C SER A 57 -0.99 10.37 2.46
N VAL A 58 -1.62 9.25 2.12
CA VAL A 58 -2.97 8.89 2.54
C VAL A 58 -2.95 7.52 3.22
N ALA A 59 -3.41 7.45 4.47
CA ALA A 59 -3.57 6.24 5.26
C ALA A 59 -5.01 6.14 5.77
N ILE A 60 -5.78 5.17 5.29
CA ILE A 60 -7.19 4.98 5.64
C ILE A 60 -7.45 3.52 5.99
N GLY A 61 -7.78 3.24 7.25
CA GLY A 61 -8.00 1.89 7.79
C GLY A 61 -7.29 1.69 9.12
N SER A 62 -7.67 0.66 9.86
CA SER A 62 -6.91 0.30 11.07
C SER A 62 -5.51 -0.15 10.66
N GLU A 63 -4.48 0.46 11.23
CA GLU A 63 -3.06 0.13 10.98
C GLU A 63 -2.63 0.30 9.51
N ALA A 64 -3.40 1.05 8.70
CA ALA A 64 -2.96 1.44 7.35
C ALA A 64 -1.77 2.40 7.44
N GLY A 65 -0.70 2.17 6.67
CA GLY A 65 0.48 3.03 6.66
C GLY A 65 1.10 3.23 8.05
N GLN A 66 0.98 2.24 8.94
CA GLN A 66 1.23 2.42 10.38
C GLN A 66 2.64 2.94 10.69
N THR A 67 3.65 2.40 10.02
CA THR A 67 5.06 2.76 10.26
C THR A 67 5.79 2.95 8.94
N GLY A 68 6.23 4.18 8.65
CA GLY A 68 7.11 4.47 7.52
C GLY A 68 6.38 4.54 6.18
N GLN A 69 5.42 5.47 6.04
CA GLN A 69 4.77 5.73 4.76
C GLN A 69 5.64 6.67 3.90
N GLY A 70 5.96 6.27 2.66
CA GLY A 70 6.71 7.10 1.72
C GLY A 70 5.98 8.40 1.35
N VAL A 71 6.71 9.35 0.80
CA VAL A 71 6.12 10.59 0.21
C VAL A 71 5.11 10.20 -0.86
N THR A 72 3.97 10.90 -0.89
CA THR A 72 2.88 10.74 -1.89
C THR A 72 2.37 9.32 -2.07
N SER A 73 2.46 8.50 -1.03
CA SER A 73 1.98 7.12 -1.02
C SER A 73 0.53 7.01 -0.55
N VAL A 74 -0.12 5.91 -0.93
CA VAL A 74 -1.53 5.63 -0.61
C VAL A 74 -1.63 4.26 0.03
N ALA A 75 -2.20 4.20 1.23
CA ALA A 75 -2.51 2.99 1.98
C ALA A 75 -3.98 3.01 2.39
N ILE A 76 -4.81 2.16 1.80
CA ILE A 76 -6.26 2.12 2.05
C ILE A 76 -6.70 0.69 2.33
N GLY A 77 -7.07 0.38 3.56
CA GLY A 77 -7.47 -0.94 4.03
C GLY A 77 -6.91 -1.26 5.40
N VAL A 78 -7.42 -2.30 6.05
CA VAL A 78 -6.84 -2.78 7.32
C VAL A 78 -5.45 -3.31 7.03
N SER A 79 -4.43 -2.76 7.69
CA SER A 79 -3.01 -3.12 7.53
C SER A 79 -2.47 -3.01 6.10
N ALA A 80 -3.09 -2.17 5.26
CA ALA A 80 -2.55 -1.82 3.95
C ALA A 80 -1.26 -1.00 4.13
N GLY A 81 -0.18 -1.35 3.41
CA GLY A 81 1.08 -0.59 3.50
C GLY A 81 1.64 -0.47 4.91
N GLN A 82 1.39 -1.46 5.78
CA GLN A 82 1.56 -1.33 7.23
C GLN A 82 3.00 -0.93 7.62
N MET A 83 4.00 -1.50 6.96
CA MET A 83 5.42 -1.25 7.26
C MET A 83 6.20 -0.86 6.00
N ASP A 84 6.97 0.24 6.11
CA ASP A 84 7.97 0.69 5.15
C ASP A 84 7.45 0.78 3.70
N GLN A 85 6.37 1.55 3.52
CA GLN A 85 5.79 1.82 2.22
C GLN A 85 6.69 2.76 1.40
N GLY A 86 6.93 2.40 0.13
CA GLY A 86 7.79 3.14 -0.77
C GLY A 86 7.21 4.51 -1.14
N ALA A 87 8.07 5.43 -1.59
CA ALA A 87 7.60 6.70 -2.16
C ALA A 87 6.77 6.43 -3.42
N ASN A 88 5.64 7.15 -3.56
CA ASN A 88 4.68 6.99 -4.66
C ASN A 88 4.08 5.58 -4.80
N ALA A 89 4.12 4.75 -3.76
CA ALA A 89 3.50 3.43 -3.77
C ALA A 89 2.00 3.49 -3.44
N VAL A 90 1.22 2.53 -3.94
CA VAL A 90 -0.23 2.45 -3.75
C VAL A 90 -0.64 1.05 -3.26
N ALA A 91 -1.00 0.94 -1.99
CA ALA A 91 -1.57 -0.23 -1.34
C ALA A 91 -3.06 -0.03 -1.08
N ILE A 92 -3.93 -0.78 -1.75
CA ILE A 92 -5.39 -0.70 -1.56
C ILE A 92 -5.97 -2.09 -1.33
N GLY A 93 -6.37 -2.40 -0.10
CA GLY A 93 -6.96 -3.66 0.30
C GLY A 93 -6.48 -4.08 1.68
N ARG A 94 -7.20 -5.01 2.30
CA ARG A 94 -6.73 -5.60 3.57
C ARG A 94 -5.43 -6.38 3.33
N ASP A 95 -4.41 -6.06 4.11
CA ASP A 95 -3.06 -6.64 4.03
C ASP A 95 -2.39 -6.50 2.66
N ALA A 96 -2.76 -5.49 1.86
CA ALA A 96 -2.05 -5.16 0.63
C ALA A 96 -0.68 -4.55 0.97
N GLU A 97 0.41 -5.09 0.41
CA GLU A 97 1.80 -4.66 0.66
C GLU A 97 2.14 -4.46 2.15
N GLN A 98 2.02 -5.50 2.95
CA GLN A 98 2.07 -5.40 4.41
C GLN A 98 3.46 -5.07 4.98
N THR A 99 4.55 -5.62 4.43
CA THR A 99 5.83 -5.69 5.18
C THR A 99 7.05 -5.01 4.56
N ARG A 100 7.16 -4.83 3.24
CA ARG A 100 8.31 -4.16 2.61
C ARG A 100 8.05 -3.75 1.16
N GLN A 101 8.24 -2.47 0.84
CA GLN A 101 7.91 -1.95 -0.49
C GLN A 101 9.09 -1.28 -1.19
N SER A 102 9.09 -1.40 -2.52
CA SER A 102 9.93 -0.58 -3.39
C SER A 102 9.19 0.69 -3.82
N MET A 103 9.91 1.66 -4.38
CA MET A 103 9.28 2.88 -4.90
C MET A 103 8.39 2.57 -6.12
N TYR A 104 7.34 3.38 -6.30
CA TYR A 104 6.45 3.36 -7.48
C TYR A 104 5.69 2.04 -7.71
N CYS A 105 5.42 1.27 -6.66
CA CYS A 105 4.67 0.02 -6.78
C CYS A 105 3.16 0.22 -6.60
N VAL A 106 2.36 -0.69 -7.16
CA VAL A 106 0.90 -0.68 -7.03
C VAL A 106 0.45 -2.07 -6.61
N ALA A 107 -0.16 -2.18 -5.44
CA ALA A 107 -0.87 -3.37 -4.99
C ALA A 107 -2.33 -3.06 -4.65
N MET A 108 -3.24 -3.76 -5.32
CA MET A 108 -4.66 -3.60 -5.08
C MET A 108 -5.36 -4.95 -4.91
N GLY A 109 -5.98 -5.17 -3.76
CA GLY A 109 -6.73 -6.36 -3.41
C GLY A 109 -6.35 -6.90 -2.05
N THR A 110 -7.15 -7.84 -1.55
CA THR A 110 -6.83 -8.53 -0.29
C THR A 110 -5.57 -9.38 -0.46
N ASN A 111 -4.57 -9.17 0.40
CA ASN A 111 -3.29 -9.88 0.38
C ASN A 111 -2.56 -9.77 -0.96
N ALA A 112 -2.69 -8.63 -1.65
CA ALA A 112 -1.90 -8.34 -2.85
C ALA A 112 -0.47 -7.94 -2.42
N ALA A 113 0.55 -8.56 -3.03
CA ALA A 113 1.95 -8.18 -2.84
C ALA A 113 2.43 -8.13 -1.38
N VAL A 114 2.01 -9.10 -0.54
CA VAL A 114 2.18 -9.04 0.93
C VAL A 114 3.63 -8.82 1.36
N GLU A 115 4.58 -9.57 0.78
CA GLU A 115 5.94 -9.65 1.32
C GLU A 115 7.00 -8.88 0.54
N ASN A 116 7.00 -8.88 -0.80
CA ASN A 116 7.99 -8.14 -1.59
C ASN A 116 7.49 -7.77 -3.00
N GLN A 117 7.35 -6.46 -3.24
CA GLN A 117 7.21 -5.92 -4.58
C GLN A 117 8.48 -5.19 -5.01
N GLY A 118 9.01 -5.57 -6.18
CA GLY A 118 10.10 -4.89 -6.84
C GLY A 118 9.69 -3.50 -7.33
N GLU A 119 10.66 -2.63 -7.54
CA GLU A 119 10.43 -1.25 -7.98
C GLU A 119 9.63 -1.20 -9.30
N ASN A 120 8.67 -0.29 -9.40
CA ASN A 120 7.80 -0.11 -10.57
C ASN A 120 6.96 -1.36 -10.94
N SER A 121 6.55 -2.17 -9.96
CA SER A 121 5.71 -3.35 -10.19
C SER A 121 4.22 -3.06 -9.94
N VAL A 122 3.36 -3.87 -10.56
CA VAL A 122 1.90 -3.79 -10.42
C VAL A 122 1.34 -5.16 -10.06
N ALA A 123 0.57 -5.25 -8.98
CA ALA A 123 -0.12 -6.44 -8.51
C ALA A 123 -1.60 -6.10 -8.20
N ILE A 124 -2.52 -6.56 -9.03
CA ILE A 124 -3.95 -6.25 -8.88
C ILE A 124 -4.75 -7.55 -8.79
N GLY A 125 -5.33 -7.86 -7.63
CA GLY A 125 -6.13 -9.04 -7.38
C GLY A 125 -6.04 -9.53 -5.94
N ARG A 126 -6.84 -10.54 -5.59
CA ARG A 126 -6.70 -11.22 -4.30
C ARG A 126 -5.53 -12.21 -4.36
N GLY A 127 -4.58 -12.13 -3.42
CA GLY A 127 -3.46 -13.06 -3.32
C GLY A 127 -2.50 -13.04 -4.52
N VAL A 128 -2.39 -11.91 -5.20
CA VAL A 128 -1.48 -11.72 -6.34
C VAL A 128 -0.06 -11.40 -5.82
N GLY A 129 0.99 -11.93 -6.47
CA GLY A 129 2.38 -11.56 -6.15
C GLY A 129 2.79 -11.73 -4.68
N GLN A 130 2.30 -12.74 -3.97
CA GLN A 130 2.35 -12.79 -2.50
C GLN A 130 3.76 -12.80 -1.92
N THR A 131 4.72 -13.48 -2.54
CA THR A 131 6.03 -13.70 -1.92
C THR A 131 7.19 -12.99 -2.64
N ASP A 132 7.18 -12.84 -3.97
CA ASP A 132 8.27 -12.15 -4.69
C ASP A 132 7.83 -11.70 -6.09
N GLN A 133 7.58 -10.40 -6.25
CA GLN A 133 7.43 -9.75 -7.57
C GLN A 133 8.74 -9.03 -7.94
N GLY A 134 9.36 -9.40 -9.05
CA GLY A 134 10.56 -8.75 -9.56
C GLY A 134 10.28 -7.32 -10.03
N SER A 135 11.32 -6.49 -10.14
CA SER A 135 11.15 -5.10 -10.58
C SER A 135 10.50 -5.03 -11.97
N LYS A 136 9.66 -4.02 -12.19
CA LYS A 136 8.99 -3.76 -13.49
C LYS A 136 8.08 -4.91 -13.96
N SER A 137 7.53 -5.71 -13.05
CA SER A 137 6.62 -6.81 -13.36
C SER A 137 5.15 -6.39 -13.23
N VAL A 138 4.27 -7.10 -13.94
CA VAL A 138 2.81 -6.88 -13.90
C VAL A 138 2.13 -8.21 -13.60
N ALA A 139 1.33 -8.25 -12.54
CA ALA A 139 0.47 -9.36 -12.17
C ALA A 139 -0.96 -8.84 -11.97
N ILE A 140 -1.91 -9.32 -12.75
CA ILE A 140 -3.31 -8.89 -12.69
C ILE A 140 -4.21 -10.12 -12.72
N GLY A 141 -5.01 -10.31 -11.66
CA GLY A 141 -5.91 -11.44 -11.50
C GLY A 141 -5.65 -12.16 -10.18
N ARG A 142 -6.71 -12.79 -9.64
CA ARG A 142 -6.61 -13.60 -8.42
C ARG A 142 -5.51 -14.65 -8.58
N GLU A 143 -4.57 -14.67 -7.63
CA GLU A 143 -3.44 -15.62 -7.59
C GLU A 143 -2.57 -15.61 -8.87
N SER A 144 -2.57 -14.52 -9.65
CA SER A 144 -1.62 -14.35 -10.75
C SER A 144 -0.22 -14.04 -10.19
N GLY A 145 0.84 -14.55 -10.83
CA GLY A 145 2.21 -14.29 -10.40
C GLY A 145 2.47 -14.61 -8.92
N ASN A 146 1.76 -15.58 -8.33
CA ASN A 146 1.63 -15.76 -6.88
C ASN A 146 2.98 -15.96 -6.19
N THR A 147 3.90 -16.72 -6.80
CA THR A 147 5.25 -16.97 -6.29
C THR A 147 6.29 -16.82 -7.42
N GLY A 148 7.32 -15.98 -7.24
CA GLY A 148 8.50 -16.00 -8.12
C GLY A 148 8.29 -15.36 -9.50
N GLN A 149 7.56 -14.24 -9.59
CA GLN A 149 7.61 -13.43 -10.81
C GLN A 149 8.97 -12.76 -10.88
N THR A 150 9.79 -13.08 -11.88
CA THR A 150 11.09 -12.41 -12.04
C THR A 150 10.94 -11.06 -12.75
N THR A 151 12.02 -10.29 -12.81
CA THR A 151 12.07 -8.94 -13.39
C THR A 151 11.46 -8.87 -14.79
N GLN A 152 10.70 -7.80 -15.06
CA GLN A 152 10.07 -7.51 -16.37
C GLN A 152 9.06 -8.58 -16.88
N SER A 153 8.45 -9.38 -16.00
CA SER A 153 7.45 -10.40 -16.38
C SER A 153 6.01 -9.87 -16.35
N VAL A 154 5.12 -10.49 -17.15
CA VAL A 154 3.69 -10.16 -17.22
C VAL A 154 2.85 -11.42 -16.99
N ALA A 155 1.94 -11.38 -16.01
CA ALA A 155 0.93 -12.38 -15.73
C ALA A 155 -0.44 -11.70 -15.66
N ILE A 156 -1.33 -11.96 -16.61
CA ILE A 156 -2.67 -11.37 -16.64
C ILE A 156 -3.71 -12.48 -16.79
N GLY A 157 -4.55 -12.68 -15.78
CA GLY A 157 -5.58 -13.71 -15.72
C GLY A 157 -5.51 -14.50 -14.42
N MET A 158 -6.65 -15.08 -14.01
CA MET A 158 -6.72 -15.90 -12.79
C MET A 158 -5.69 -17.04 -12.87
N GLN A 159 -4.80 -17.10 -11.86
CA GLN A 159 -3.72 -18.08 -11.76
C GLN A 159 -2.80 -18.15 -13.00
N SER A 160 -2.68 -17.05 -13.75
CA SER A 160 -1.67 -16.91 -14.81
C SER A 160 -0.28 -16.73 -14.21
N GLY A 161 0.75 -17.34 -14.82
CA GLY A 161 2.13 -17.23 -14.36
C GLY A 161 2.30 -17.58 -12.88
N HIS A 162 1.52 -18.53 -12.36
CA HIS A 162 1.32 -18.78 -10.94
C HIS A 162 2.63 -19.02 -10.18
N THR A 163 3.60 -19.68 -10.81
CA THR A 163 4.93 -19.95 -10.26
C THR A 163 6.03 -19.63 -11.29
N ASP A 164 7.19 -19.16 -10.83
CA ASP A 164 8.48 -19.16 -11.52
C ASP A 164 8.48 -18.64 -12.96
N GLN A 165 7.90 -17.46 -13.17
CA GLN A 165 7.98 -16.79 -14.47
C GLN A 165 9.41 -16.36 -14.78
N ALA A 166 9.97 -16.85 -15.89
CA ALA A 166 11.27 -16.41 -16.39
C ALA A 166 11.30 -14.89 -16.67
N THR A 167 12.49 -14.31 -16.67
CA THR A 167 12.69 -12.87 -16.90
C THR A 167 12.16 -12.51 -18.28
N ARG A 168 11.34 -11.46 -18.37
CA ARG A 168 10.65 -11.03 -19.61
C ARG A 168 9.64 -12.04 -20.18
N SER A 169 9.12 -12.95 -19.37
CA SER A 169 8.03 -13.84 -19.80
C SER A 169 6.68 -13.13 -19.79
N VAL A 170 5.76 -13.61 -20.64
CA VAL A 170 4.39 -13.10 -20.76
C VAL A 170 3.43 -14.28 -20.71
N ALA A 171 2.53 -14.26 -19.73
CA ALA A 171 1.40 -15.18 -19.63
C ALA A 171 0.10 -14.39 -19.54
N VAL A 172 -0.79 -14.59 -20.51
CA VAL A 172 -2.09 -13.89 -20.57
C VAL A 172 -3.18 -14.92 -20.79
N GLY A 173 -4.12 -15.02 -19.84
CA GLY A 173 -5.26 -15.92 -19.88
C GLY A 173 -5.46 -16.70 -18.59
N TYR A 174 -6.65 -17.27 -18.45
CA TYR A 174 -6.98 -18.21 -17.37
C TYR A 174 -6.00 -19.39 -17.39
N TYR A 175 -5.23 -19.57 -16.31
CA TYR A 175 -4.17 -20.60 -16.20
C TYR A 175 -3.01 -20.53 -17.22
N ALA A 176 -2.85 -19.43 -17.95
CA ALA A 176 -1.73 -19.30 -18.88
C ALA A 176 -0.40 -19.36 -18.13
N GLY A 177 0.55 -20.20 -18.58
CA GLY A 177 1.87 -20.33 -17.94
C GLY A 177 1.79 -20.76 -16.46
N ARG A 178 0.72 -21.46 -16.06
CA ARG A 178 0.63 -22.10 -14.74
C ARG A 178 1.46 -23.37 -14.77
N PHE A 179 2.55 -23.37 -14.03
CA PHE A 179 3.34 -24.55 -13.72
C PHE A 179 3.37 -24.75 -12.20
#